data_AF-A0A1H4BSV4-F1
#
_entry.id   AF-A0A1H4BSV4-F1
#
_cell.length_a   1.000
_cell.length_b   1.000
_cell.length_c   1.000
_cell.angle_alpha   90.00
_cell.angle_beta   90.00
_cell.angle_gamma   90.00
#
_symmetry.space_group_name_H-M   'P 1'
#
loop_
_entity.id
_entity.type
_entity.pdbx_description
1 polymer ?
#
loop_
_entity_poly.entity_id
_entity_poly.type
_entity_poly.pdbx_seq_one_letter_code
_entity_poly.pdbx_strand_id
1 'polypeptide(L)'
;MAFLYDILLQEFGKRAIAQVAVPNHITDNLKPGFGQRPYQIEAFQRFILCDSEDFEGKPKKPFHLLYNMATGSGKTLIMAGLMLHLYQKGYRNFLFFVNSNNIIQKTKDNFLNPQASKYLFNHKIVIEGKEVLIKEIDNFEEADRENINLKFTTIQQLHIDLNNTKENSVTYEDFKDKKLVLIADEAHHLVAGTKSGRLFGSWEDTVKKIHDSNFENILLEFTATIDTDTAELVKHYQDKVIFKYDLAQFRIDKYSKEINLIRSLYDEQERIIQALILNLYRQELATSNNINLYDYPQLFLKNLAGKSYK
;
A
#
# COMPACT_ATOMS: atom_id res chain seq x y z
N MET A 1 13.04 10.22 18.91
CA MET A 1 11.58 10.14 19.11
C MET A 1 11.14 8.75 18.66
N ALA A 2 10.13 8.18 19.30
CA ALA A 2 9.59 6.88 18.93
C ALA A 2 8.79 6.98 17.62
N PHE A 3 8.61 5.86 16.91
CA PHE A 3 7.71 5.82 15.77
C PHE A 3 6.24 5.87 16.22
N LEU A 4 5.34 6.37 15.38
CA LEU A 4 3.90 6.46 15.67
C LEU A 4 3.30 5.10 16.08
N TYR A 5 3.70 4.01 15.42
CA TYR A 5 3.23 2.67 15.80
C TYR A 5 3.66 2.25 17.22
N ASP A 6 4.81 2.74 17.70
CA ASP A 6 5.29 2.52 19.07
C ASP A 6 4.57 3.43 20.06
N ILE A 7 4.32 4.70 19.69
CA ILE A 7 3.55 5.66 20.50
C ILE A 7 2.15 5.10 20.77
N LEU A 8 1.42 4.66 19.73
CA LEU A 8 0.10 4.03 19.89
C LEU A 8 0.16 2.81 20.83
N LEU A 9 1.25 2.04 20.76
CA LEU A 9 1.43 0.87 21.61
C LEU A 9 1.72 1.25 23.07
N GLN A 10 2.46 2.33 23.30
CA GLN A 10 2.78 2.85 24.63
C GLN A 10 1.56 3.48 25.31
N GLU A 11 0.80 4.28 24.57
CA GLU A 11 -0.38 4.99 25.07
C GLU A 11 -1.54 4.04 25.38
N PHE A 12 -1.86 3.12 24.46
CA PHE A 12 -3.07 2.30 24.58
C PHE A 12 -2.77 0.85 24.99
N GLY A 13 -1.57 0.34 24.71
CA GLY A 13 -1.22 -1.05 24.96
C GLY A 13 -1.88 -2.03 23.98
N LYS A 14 -1.33 -3.26 23.91
CA LYS A 14 -1.80 -4.31 22.97
C LYS A 14 -3.27 -4.68 23.17
N ARG A 15 -3.73 -4.72 24.43
CA ARG A 15 -5.10 -5.15 24.76
C ARG A 15 -6.13 -4.14 24.29
N ALA A 16 -5.90 -2.84 24.49
CA ALA A 16 -6.86 -1.82 24.06
C ALA A 16 -6.92 -1.75 22.53
N ILE A 17 -5.78 -1.78 21.84
CA ILE A 17 -5.75 -1.84 20.37
C ILE A 17 -6.56 -3.03 19.85
N ALA A 18 -6.35 -4.23 20.41
CA ALA A 18 -7.08 -5.43 20.00
C ALA A 18 -8.59 -5.38 20.30
N GLN A 19 -9.03 -4.56 21.25
CA GLN A 19 -10.44 -4.37 21.60
C GLN A 19 -11.16 -3.35 20.71
N VAL A 20 -10.43 -2.55 19.93
CA VAL A 20 -11.04 -1.65 18.95
C VAL A 20 -11.82 -2.49 17.94
N ALA A 21 -13.13 -2.30 17.88
CA ALA A 21 -13.96 -3.03 16.93
C ALA A 21 -13.69 -2.53 15.51
N VAL A 22 -13.42 -3.43 14.57
CA VAL A 22 -13.42 -3.10 13.14
C VAL A 22 -14.89 -3.00 12.70
N PRO A 23 -15.36 -1.83 12.23
CA PRO A 23 -16.77 -1.63 11.94
C PRO A 23 -17.30 -2.49 10.78
N ASN A 24 -18.60 -2.77 10.83
CA ASN A 24 -19.30 -3.57 9.82
C ASN A 24 -19.23 -2.98 8.41
N HIS A 25 -19.16 -1.65 8.27
CA HIS A 25 -18.99 -1.02 6.96
C HIS A 25 -17.67 -1.38 6.27
N ILE A 26 -16.69 -1.91 7.02
CA ILE A 26 -15.49 -2.55 6.47
C ILE A 26 -15.72 -4.04 6.29
N THR A 27 -16.06 -4.77 7.36
CA THR A 27 -16.05 -6.25 7.35
C THR A 27 -17.09 -6.86 6.42
N ASP A 28 -18.26 -6.24 6.29
CA ASP A 28 -19.38 -6.79 5.52
C ASP A 28 -19.25 -6.46 4.03
N ASN A 29 -18.43 -5.45 3.70
CA ASN A 29 -18.27 -4.89 2.36
C ASN A 29 -16.97 -5.30 1.67
N LEU A 30 -16.01 -5.85 2.41
CA LEU A 30 -14.86 -6.56 1.82
C LEU A 30 -15.30 -7.94 1.31
N LYS A 31 -14.55 -8.48 0.34
CA LYS A 31 -14.79 -9.82 -0.18
C LYS A 31 -14.78 -10.86 0.96
N PRO A 32 -15.73 -11.81 1.02
CA PRO A 32 -15.76 -12.82 2.07
C PRO A 32 -14.43 -13.55 2.23
N GLY A 33 -13.96 -13.68 3.47
CA GLY A 33 -12.66 -14.27 3.81
C GLY A 33 -11.48 -13.29 3.77
N PHE A 34 -11.67 -12.06 3.29
CA PHE A 34 -10.63 -11.03 3.31
C PHE A 34 -10.70 -10.21 4.61
N GLY A 35 -9.55 -9.69 5.04
CA GLY A 35 -9.45 -8.79 6.21
C GLY A 35 -9.50 -9.51 7.56
N GLN A 36 -9.48 -10.84 7.57
CA GLN A 36 -9.66 -11.65 8.78
C GLN A 36 -8.33 -12.01 9.48
N ARG A 37 -7.18 -11.77 8.84
CA ARG A 37 -5.90 -12.08 9.46
C ARG A 37 -5.62 -11.08 10.60
N PRO A 38 -5.07 -11.52 11.75
CA PRO A 38 -4.87 -10.64 12.91
C PRO A 38 -4.14 -9.34 12.60
N TYR A 39 -3.06 -9.40 11.80
CA TYR A 39 -2.30 -8.20 11.41
C TYR A 39 -3.08 -7.26 10.48
N GLN A 40 -4.05 -7.76 9.71
CA GLN A 40 -4.92 -6.94 8.86
C GLN A 40 -5.98 -6.23 9.70
N ILE A 41 -6.55 -6.94 10.67
CA ILE A 41 -7.46 -6.39 11.68
C ILE A 41 -6.74 -5.29 12.47
N GLU A 42 -5.53 -5.56 12.97
CA GLU A 42 -4.74 -4.58 13.71
C GLU A 42 -4.42 -3.32 12.88
N ALA A 43 -4.13 -3.48 11.58
CA ALA A 43 -3.92 -2.35 10.68
C ALA A 43 -5.15 -1.41 10.64
N PHE A 44 -6.36 -1.97 10.56
CA PHE A 44 -7.60 -1.17 10.64
C PHE A 44 -7.80 -0.56 12.03
N GLN A 45 -7.60 -1.35 13.09
CA GLN A 45 -7.77 -0.90 14.47
C GLN A 45 -6.88 0.31 14.80
N ARG A 46 -5.61 0.26 14.38
CA ARG A 46 -4.67 1.38 14.58
C ARG A 46 -5.11 2.64 13.87
N PHE A 47 -5.63 2.53 12.64
CA PHE A 47 -6.21 3.68 11.95
C PHE A 47 -7.39 4.27 12.71
N ILE A 48 -8.35 3.43 13.08
CA ILE A 48 -9.59 3.83 13.76
C ILE A 48 -9.24 4.53 15.08
N LEU A 49 -8.34 3.94 15.85
CA LEU A 49 -7.87 4.50 17.13
C LEU A 49 -7.15 5.84 16.92
N CYS A 50 -6.27 5.93 15.93
CA CYS A 50 -5.58 7.17 15.59
C CYS A 50 -6.54 8.27 15.12
N ASP A 51 -7.61 7.91 14.42
CA ASP A 51 -8.63 8.86 13.98
C ASP A 51 -9.52 9.32 15.15
N SER A 52 -9.99 8.39 16.00
CA SER A 52 -11.00 8.65 17.04
C SER A 52 -10.46 9.23 18.35
N GLU A 53 -9.26 8.84 18.78
CA GLU A 53 -8.72 9.21 20.10
C GLU A 53 -7.71 10.34 20.01
N ASP A 54 -7.63 11.17 21.04
CA ASP A 54 -6.54 12.15 21.21
C ASP A 54 -5.48 11.58 22.15
N PHE A 55 -4.21 11.75 21.81
CA PHE A 55 -3.08 11.22 22.58
C PHE A 55 -1.79 12.00 22.29
N GLU A 56 -0.84 11.93 23.22
CA GLU A 56 0.45 12.62 23.06
C GLU A 56 1.24 12.00 21.88
N GLY A 57 1.65 12.85 20.94
CA GLY A 57 2.35 12.39 19.73
C GLY A 57 1.43 12.01 18.57
N LYS A 58 0.11 12.23 18.67
CA LYS A 58 -0.81 12.14 17.53
C LYS A 58 -0.36 13.07 16.39
N PRO A 59 -0.30 12.59 15.13
CA PRO A 59 0.05 13.43 13.99
C PRO A 59 -0.95 14.58 13.85
N LYS A 60 -0.48 15.74 13.38
CA LYS A 60 -1.38 16.86 13.10
C LYS A 60 -2.09 16.65 11.76
N LYS A 61 -3.29 17.20 11.65
CA LYS A 61 -3.99 17.32 10.37
C LYS A 61 -3.30 18.36 9.47
N PRO A 62 -3.35 18.20 8.12
CA PRO A 62 -3.90 17.04 7.41
C PRO A 62 -3.07 15.78 7.64
N PHE A 63 -3.71 14.62 7.81
CA PHE A 63 -3.01 13.41 8.24
C PHE A 63 -2.12 12.86 7.12
N HIS A 64 -0.88 12.49 7.46
CA HIS A 64 0.01 11.70 6.61
C HIS A 64 0.38 10.43 7.37
N LEU A 65 -0.19 9.29 6.94
CA LEU A 65 0.00 8.00 7.60
C LEU A 65 0.61 7.00 6.62
N LEU A 66 1.55 6.20 7.13
CA LEU A 66 2.31 5.21 6.36
C LEU A 66 2.10 3.81 6.94
N TYR A 67 1.75 2.87 6.07
CA TYR A 67 1.70 1.43 6.32
C TYR A 67 2.94 0.78 5.73
N ASN A 68 3.87 0.40 6.60
CA ASN A 68 5.06 -0.35 6.22
C ASN A 68 4.74 -1.84 6.28
N MET A 69 4.37 -2.43 5.14
CA MET A 69 3.81 -3.78 5.06
C MET A 69 4.48 -4.60 3.96
N ALA A 70 4.88 -5.84 4.26
CA ALA A 70 5.58 -6.72 3.33
C ALA A 70 4.83 -6.89 1.98
N THR A 71 5.57 -7.06 0.88
CA THR A 71 4.96 -7.40 -0.42
C THR A 71 4.17 -8.70 -0.31
N GLY A 72 2.92 -8.68 -0.80
CA GLY A 72 2.01 -9.83 -0.71
C GLY A 72 1.29 -10.00 0.63
N SER A 73 1.54 -9.15 1.64
CA SER A 73 0.82 -9.18 2.92
C SER A 73 -0.64 -8.69 2.84
N GLY A 74 -1.01 -8.02 1.74
CA GLY A 74 -2.35 -7.49 1.51
C GLY A 74 -2.51 -5.98 1.65
N LYS A 75 -1.49 -5.17 1.29
CA LYS A 75 -1.57 -3.70 1.28
C LYS A 75 -2.83 -3.18 0.59
N THR A 76 -3.11 -3.70 -0.61
CA THR A 76 -4.27 -3.33 -1.41
C THR A 76 -5.61 -3.62 -0.71
N LEU A 77 -5.67 -4.68 0.09
CA LEU A 77 -6.84 -5.00 0.90
C LEU A 77 -7.04 -3.98 2.03
N ILE A 78 -5.95 -3.56 2.69
CA ILE A 78 -6.03 -2.51 3.71
C ILE A 78 -6.49 -1.19 3.08
N MET A 79 -5.99 -0.83 1.90
CA MET A 79 -6.48 0.34 1.15
C MET A 79 -7.99 0.28 0.92
N ALA A 80 -8.52 -0.85 0.45
CA ALA A 80 -9.95 -1.04 0.22
C ALA A 80 -10.77 -0.87 1.51
N GLY A 81 -10.35 -1.48 2.62
CA GLY A 81 -11.04 -1.35 3.90
C GLY A 81 -11.01 0.07 4.47
N LEU A 82 -9.88 0.76 4.37
CA LEU A 82 -9.78 2.17 4.78
C LEU A 82 -10.60 3.09 3.89
N MET A 83 -10.69 2.82 2.59
CA MET A 83 -11.54 3.57 1.66
C MET A 83 -13.02 3.47 2.05
N LEU A 84 -13.50 2.27 2.42
CA LEU A 84 -14.86 2.08 2.95
C LEU A 84 -15.06 2.83 4.27
N HIS A 85 -14.07 2.81 5.15
CA HIS A 85 -14.11 3.53 6.42
C HIS A 85 -14.19 5.04 6.23
N LEU A 86 -13.34 5.58 5.37
CA LEU A 86 -13.29 7.00 5.06
C LEU A 86 -14.54 7.46 4.30
N TYR A 87 -15.12 6.61 3.46
CA TYR A 87 -16.42 6.90 2.86
C TYR A 87 -17.50 7.12 3.93
N GLN A 88 -17.57 6.24 4.94
CA GLN A 88 -18.50 6.40 6.05
C GLN A 88 -18.25 7.71 6.82
N LYS A 89 -16.98 8.15 6.94
CA LYS A 89 -16.58 9.44 7.55
C LYS A 89 -16.86 10.68 6.67
N GLY A 90 -17.48 10.50 5.51
CA GLY A 90 -17.89 11.59 4.62
C GLY A 90 -16.92 11.92 3.49
N TYR A 91 -15.85 11.15 3.31
CA TYR A 91 -14.97 11.30 2.14
C TYR A 91 -15.65 10.71 0.90
N ARG A 92 -15.55 11.40 -0.23
CA ARG A 92 -16.12 10.95 -1.52
C ARG A 92 -15.07 10.87 -2.63
N ASN A 93 -13.94 11.53 -2.45
CA ASN A 93 -12.92 11.72 -3.47
C ASN A 93 -11.64 11.03 -3.04
N PHE A 94 -11.16 10.13 -3.90
CA PHE A 94 -9.97 9.35 -3.68
C PHE A 94 -9.04 9.49 -4.90
N LEU A 95 -7.78 9.82 -4.65
CA LEU A 95 -6.74 9.88 -5.66
C LEU A 95 -5.72 8.78 -5.40
N PHE A 96 -5.75 7.74 -6.22
CA PHE A 96 -4.76 6.66 -6.19
C PHE A 96 -3.62 6.97 -7.15
N PHE A 97 -2.38 6.94 -6.66
CA PHE A 97 -1.20 7.13 -7.50
C PHE A 97 -0.05 6.18 -7.18
N VAL A 98 0.67 5.82 -8.24
CA VAL A 98 1.78 4.86 -8.23
C VAL A 98 2.83 5.21 -9.27
N ASN A 99 3.96 4.52 -9.25
CA ASN A 99 5.05 4.74 -10.21
C ASN A 99 4.87 4.04 -11.57
N SER A 100 3.91 3.11 -11.72
CA SER A 100 3.80 2.30 -12.93
C SER A 100 2.36 2.06 -13.37
N ASN A 101 2.11 2.23 -14.67
CA ASN A 101 0.83 1.90 -15.32
C ASN A 101 0.42 0.43 -15.11
N ASN A 102 1.39 -0.49 -15.01
CA ASN A 102 1.08 -1.91 -14.76
C ASN A 102 0.46 -2.12 -13.37
N ILE A 103 0.84 -1.30 -12.38
CA ILE A 103 0.25 -1.35 -11.06
C ILE A 103 -1.15 -0.74 -11.12
N ILE A 104 -1.34 0.39 -11.83
CA ILE A 104 -2.66 1.00 -12.04
C ILE A 104 -3.65 -0.03 -12.59
N GLN A 105 -3.32 -0.72 -13.67
CA GLN A 105 -4.24 -1.68 -14.29
C GLN A 105 -4.60 -2.84 -13.34
N LYS A 106 -3.62 -3.35 -12.58
CA LYS A 106 -3.87 -4.39 -11.57
C LYS A 106 -4.75 -3.87 -10.43
N THR A 107 -4.53 -2.64 -9.98
CA THR A 107 -5.34 -2.04 -8.91
C THR A 107 -6.76 -1.77 -9.41
N LYS A 108 -6.94 -1.27 -10.63
CA LYS A 108 -8.27 -1.14 -11.26
C LYS A 108 -9.01 -2.47 -11.30
N ASP A 109 -8.34 -3.54 -11.74
CA ASP A 109 -8.94 -4.89 -11.76
C ASP A 109 -9.36 -5.35 -10.35
N ASN A 110 -8.50 -5.14 -9.35
CA ASN A 110 -8.82 -5.49 -7.96
C ASN A 110 -9.96 -4.64 -7.36
N PHE A 111 -10.12 -3.38 -7.77
CA PHE A 111 -11.09 -2.46 -7.18
C PHE A 111 -12.42 -2.40 -7.92
N LEU A 112 -12.42 -2.60 -9.24
CA LEU A 112 -13.54 -2.28 -10.11
C LEU A 112 -14.12 -3.49 -10.85
N ASN A 113 -13.38 -4.60 -10.96
CA ASN A 113 -13.83 -5.76 -11.74
C ASN A 113 -14.32 -6.91 -10.84
N PRO A 114 -15.63 -7.12 -10.66
CA PRO A 114 -16.16 -8.19 -9.81
C PRO A 114 -15.82 -9.61 -10.29
N GLN A 115 -15.44 -9.76 -11.57
CA GLN A 115 -15.03 -11.04 -12.15
C GLN A 115 -13.56 -11.36 -11.87
N ALA A 116 -12.77 -10.39 -11.40
CA ALA A 116 -11.38 -10.61 -11.05
C ALA A 116 -11.27 -11.52 -9.83
N SER A 117 -10.38 -12.52 -9.90
CA SER A 117 -10.09 -13.41 -8.77
C SER A 117 -9.67 -12.63 -7.50
N LYS A 118 -9.00 -11.50 -7.69
CA LYS A 118 -8.49 -10.60 -6.65
C LYS A 118 -9.38 -9.38 -6.38
N TYR A 119 -10.61 -9.36 -6.90
CA TYR A 119 -11.59 -8.34 -6.53
C TYR A 119 -11.71 -8.22 -5.01
N LEU A 120 -11.71 -7.00 -4.48
CA LEU A 120 -11.54 -6.74 -3.04
C LEU A 120 -12.85 -6.58 -2.28
N PHE A 121 -13.94 -6.28 -2.99
CA PHE A 121 -15.22 -5.95 -2.37
C PHE A 121 -16.20 -7.12 -2.45
N ASN A 122 -17.22 -7.05 -1.62
CA ASN A 122 -18.38 -7.92 -1.73
C ASN A 122 -19.19 -7.58 -3.00
N HIS A 123 -20.09 -8.46 -3.44
CA HIS A 123 -20.90 -8.24 -4.65
C HIS A 123 -21.66 -6.91 -4.61
N LYS A 124 -22.10 -6.51 -3.41
CA LYS A 124 -22.77 -5.25 -3.17
C LYS A 124 -22.11 -4.57 -1.98
N ILE A 125 -21.73 -3.30 -2.14
CA ILE A 125 -21.26 -2.48 -1.03
C ILE A 125 -22.47 -1.74 -0.47
N VAL A 126 -22.77 -1.98 0.80
CA VAL A 126 -23.87 -1.32 1.53
C VAL A 126 -23.32 -0.65 2.78
N ILE A 127 -23.46 0.66 2.85
CA ILE A 127 -23.02 1.46 3.99
C ILE A 127 -24.21 2.28 4.48
N GLU A 128 -24.56 2.12 5.76
CA GLU A 128 -25.72 2.79 6.38
C GLU A 128 -27.05 2.56 5.63
N GLY A 129 -27.23 1.34 5.11
CA GLY A 129 -28.44 0.94 4.36
C GLY A 129 -28.50 1.47 2.91
N LYS A 130 -27.48 2.20 2.45
CA LYS A 130 -27.38 2.69 1.07
C LYS A 130 -26.38 1.87 0.28
N GLU A 131 -26.75 1.56 -0.95
CA GLU A 131 -25.83 0.98 -1.93
C GLU A 131 -24.81 2.05 -2.37
N VAL A 132 -23.54 1.67 -2.37
CA VAL A 132 -22.42 2.54 -2.72
C VAL A 132 -21.64 1.91 -3.85
N LEU A 133 -21.36 2.66 -4.90
CA LEU A 133 -20.52 2.21 -6.00
C LEU A 133 -19.11 2.78 -5.87
N ILE A 134 -18.13 2.06 -6.42
CA ILE A 134 -16.78 2.58 -6.65
C ILE A 134 -16.72 2.95 -8.12
N LYS A 135 -16.58 4.26 -8.39
CA LYS A 135 -16.59 4.82 -9.73
C LYS A 135 -15.20 5.32 -10.08
N GLU A 136 -14.68 4.85 -11.20
CA GLU A 136 -13.53 5.51 -11.80
C GLU A 136 -13.96 6.86 -12.38
N ILE A 137 -13.16 7.90 -12.12
CA ILE A 137 -13.37 9.25 -12.66
C ILE A 137 -12.10 9.79 -13.31
N ASP A 138 -12.27 10.57 -14.37
CA ASP A 138 -11.16 11.25 -15.06
C ASP A 138 -10.80 12.58 -14.39
N ASN A 139 -11.76 13.30 -13.81
CA ASN A 139 -11.53 14.50 -13.00
C ASN A 139 -12.51 14.57 -11.83
N PHE A 140 -12.21 15.42 -10.85
CA PHE A 140 -13.02 15.58 -9.63
C PHE A 140 -14.22 16.51 -9.80
N GLU A 141 -14.46 17.08 -10.98
CA GLU A 141 -15.65 17.89 -11.26
C GLU A 141 -16.86 16.99 -11.54
N GLU A 142 -16.62 15.82 -12.15
CA GLU A 142 -17.61 14.78 -12.44
C GLU A 142 -18.01 13.94 -11.20
N ALA A 143 -17.31 14.15 -10.08
CA ALA A 143 -17.49 13.36 -8.87
C ALA A 143 -18.86 13.58 -8.23
N ASP A 144 -19.60 12.49 -8.00
CA ASP A 144 -20.89 12.56 -7.32
C ASP A 144 -20.74 12.52 -5.79
N ARG A 145 -21.83 12.81 -5.07
CA ARG A 145 -21.84 12.90 -3.60
C ARG A 145 -22.28 11.61 -2.90
N GLU A 146 -22.67 10.60 -3.66
CA GLU A 146 -23.29 9.36 -3.18
C GLU A 146 -22.36 8.16 -3.24
N ASN A 147 -21.29 8.24 -4.03
CA ASN A 147 -20.42 7.12 -4.33
C ASN A 147 -18.96 7.42 -3.96
N ILE A 148 -18.14 6.38 -4.05
CA ILE A 148 -16.69 6.49 -3.92
C ILE A 148 -16.15 6.84 -5.31
N ASN A 149 -15.68 8.07 -5.49
CA ASN A 149 -15.07 8.53 -6.74
C ASN A 149 -13.56 8.35 -6.65
N LEU A 150 -13.01 7.54 -7.54
CA LEU A 150 -11.61 7.12 -7.51
C LEU A 150 -10.91 7.48 -8.82
N LYS A 151 -9.95 8.40 -8.75
CA LYS A 151 -9.05 8.70 -9.86
C LYS A 151 -7.78 7.88 -9.74
N PHE A 152 -7.41 7.17 -10.80
CA PHE A 152 -6.14 6.46 -10.91
C PHE A 152 -5.16 7.27 -11.77
N THR A 153 -3.94 7.48 -11.30
CA THR A 153 -2.90 8.16 -12.08
C THR A 153 -1.51 7.66 -11.73
N THR A 154 -0.52 7.93 -12.57
CA THR A 154 0.88 7.77 -12.16
C THR A 154 1.36 9.05 -11.48
N ILE A 155 2.37 8.96 -10.63
CA ILE A 155 2.95 10.16 -10.01
C ILE A 155 3.53 11.11 -11.08
N GLN A 156 4.08 10.55 -12.16
CA GLN A 156 4.62 11.32 -13.29
C GLN A 156 3.51 12.07 -14.01
N GLN A 157 2.40 11.37 -14.32
CA GLN A 157 1.26 11.99 -14.99
C GLN A 157 0.62 13.05 -14.10
N LEU A 158 0.42 12.77 -12.81
CA LEU A 158 -0.10 13.73 -11.84
C LEU A 158 0.74 15.02 -11.79
N HIS A 159 2.07 14.88 -11.77
CA HIS A 159 2.98 16.01 -11.78
C HIS A 159 2.93 16.80 -13.10
N ILE A 160 2.79 16.12 -14.24
CA ILE A 160 2.64 16.78 -15.55
C ILE A 160 1.32 17.54 -15.62
N ASP A 161 0.21 16.91 -15.22
CA ASP A 161 -1.14 17.48 -15.28
C ASP A 161 -1.23 18.77 -14.46
N LEU A 162 -0.66 18.77 -13.25
CA LEU A 162 -0.73 19.92 -12.34
C LEU A 162 0.21 21.08 -12.70
N ASN A 163 1.25 20.83 -13.51
CA ASN A 163 2.19 21.86 -13.93
C ASN A 163 1.96 22.34 -15.37
N ASN A 164 1.25 21.57 -16.19
CA ASN A 164 0.95 21.89 -17.58
C ASN A 164 -0.57 21.84 -17.77
N THR A 165 -1.27 22.88 -17.30
CA THR A 165 -2.74 22.98 -17.35
C THR A 165 -3.24 22.86 -18.80
N LYS A 166 -3.99 21.79 -19.09
CA LYS A 166 -4.77 21.55 -20.31
C LYS A 166 -6.26 21.54 -19.97
N GLU A 167 -7.13 21.74 -20.97
CA GLU A 167 -8.57 21.47 -20.81
C GLU A 167 -8.76 20.01 -20.34
N ASN A 168 -9.54 19.81 -19.28
CA ASN A 168 -9.82 18.53 -18.58
C ASN A 168 -8.67 17.91 -17.74
N SER A 169 -7.59 18.64 -17.48
CA SER A 169 -6.56 18.20 -16.51
C SER A 169 -6.93 18.59 -15.08
N VAL A 170 -6.47 17.80 -14.09
CA VAL A 170 -6.70 18.13 -12.68
C VAL A 170 -5.87 19.35 -12.28
N THR A 171 -6.49 20.28 -11.58
CA THR A 171 -5.89 21.54 -11.14
C THR A 171 -5.72 21.59 -9.61
N TYR A 172 -4.94 22.54 -9.10
CA TYR A 172 -4.83 22.72 -7.64
C TYR A 172 -6.12 23.28 -7.02
N GLU A 173 -6.89 24.04 -7.79
CA GLU A 173 -8.19 24.57 -7.41
C GLU A 173 -9.20 23.45 -7.12
N ASP A 174 -9.16 22.35 -7.89
CA ASP A 174 -10.04 21.20 -7.70
C ASP A 174 -9.97 20.57 -6.30
N PHE A 175 -8.84 20.75 -5.63
CA PHE A 175 -8.55 20.11 -4.33
C PHE A 175 -8.91 20.98 -3.13
N LYS A 176 -9.00 22.31 -3.27
CA LYS A 176 -9.17 23.23 -2.13
C LYS A 176 -10.51 23.02 -1.41
N ASP A 177 -11.58 22.81 -2.18
CA ASP A 177 -12.94 22.76 -1.64
C ASP A 177 -13.47 21.34 -1.36
N LYS A 178 -12.62 20.32 -1.47
CA LYS A 178 -13.02 18.91 -1.35
C LYS A 178 -12.16 18.19 -0.32
N LYS A 179 -12.79 17.38 0.54
CA LYS A 179 -12.06 16.40 1.36
C LYS A 179 -11.51 15.31 0.45
N LEU A 180 -10.18 15.23 0.35
CA LEU A 180 -9.49 14.28 -0.53
C LEU A 180 -8.71 13.25 0.28
N VAL A 181 -8.81 11.99 -0.14
CA VAL A 181 -7.92 10.93 0.32
C VAL A 181 -6.92 10.60 -0.77
N LEU A 182 -5.65 10.86 -0.49
CA LEU A 182 -4.51 10.51 -1.33
C LEU A 182 -4.04 9.10 -0.93
N ILE A 183 -3.96 8.17 -1.89
CA ILE A 183 -3.50 6.81 -1.66
C ILE A 183 -2.27 6.55 -2.55
N ALA A 184 -1.12 6.38 -1.91
CA ALA A 184 0.13 6.07 -2.59
C ALA A 184 0.51 4.60 -2.37
N ASP A 185 0.73 3.83 -3.44
CA ASP A 185 1.28 2.48 -3.36
C ASP A 185 2.71 2.41 -3.91
N GLU A 186 3.52 1.56 -3.28
CA GLU A 186 4.97 1.46 -3.49
C GLU A 186 5.70 2.79 -3.34
N ALA A 187 5.38 3.51 -2.26
CA ALA A 187 5.87 4.87 -2.00
C ALA A 187 7.41 4.98 -1.86
N HIS A 188 8.12 3.90 -1.55
CA HIS A 188 9.60 3.95 -1.45
C HIS A 188 10.30 4.22 -2.78
N HIS A 189 9.70 3.84 -3.91
CA HIS A 189 10.19 4.20 -5.24
C HIS A 189 10.05 5.70 -5.51
N LEU A 190 9.15 6.36 -4.78
CA LEU A 190 9.00 7.79 -4.85
C LEU A 190 10.28 8.43 -4.27
N VAL A 191 10.61 8.17 -3.00
CA VAL A 191 11.78 8.78 -2.32
C VAL A 191 13.14 8.41 -2.93
N ALA A 192 13.28 7.25 -3.59
CA ALA A 192 14.56 6.76 -4.12
C ALA A 192 15.18 7.58 -5.28
N GLY A 193 14.41 8.49 -5.91
CA GLY A 193 14.94 9.41 -6.93
C GLY A 193 16.00 10.41 -6.42
N THR A 194 16.18 10.47 -5.10
CA THR A 194 17.02 11.43 -4.39
C THR A 194 18.53 11.11 -4.37
N LYS A 195 18.93 9.87 -4.70
CA LYS A 195 20.35 9.44 -4.67
C LYS A 195 21.23 10.01 -5.81
N SER A 196 20.65 10.69 -6.80
CA SER A 196 21.37 11.26 -7.96
C SER A 196 21.63 12.77 -7.86
N GLY A 197 21.42 13.40 -6.69
CA GLY A 197 21.84 14.79 -6.45
C GLY A 197 21.07 15.86 -7.22
N ARG A 198 19.97 15.49 -7.88
CA ARG A 198 18.95 16.40 -8.42
C ARG A 198 17.60 15.83 -7.99
N LEU A 199 16.67 16.69 -7.58
CA LEU A 199 15.25 16.35 -7.33
C LEU A 199 14.91 15.66 -6.00
N PHE A 200 15.13 16.36 -4.89
CA PHE A 200 14.27 16.19 -3.71
C PHE A 200 12.90 16.88 -3.86
N GLY A 201 12.59 17.53 -4.99
CA GLY A 201 11.56 18.57 -4.99
C GLY A 201 10.85 18.84 -6.30
N SER A 202 10.26 17.84 -6.95
CA SER A 202 9.23 18.17 -7.96
C SER A 202 7.92 17.46 -7.67
N TRP A 203 7.95 16.14 -7.48
CA TRP A 203 6.72 15.37 -7.29
C TRP A 203 6.35 15.18 -5.80
N GLU A 204 7.31 15.08 -4.85
CA GLU A 204 7.00 15.15 -3.40
C GLU A 204 6.32 16.47 -3.09
N ASP A 205 6.86 17.56 -3.64
CA ASP A 205 6.28 18.89 -3.53
C ASP A 205 4.90 18.96 -4.16
N THR A 206 4.65 18.27 -5.29
CA THR A 206 3.30 18.16 -5.86
C THR A 206 2.35 17.46 -4.90
N VAL A 207 2.71 16.27 -4.39
CA VAL A 207 1.86 15.51 -3.46
C VAL A 207 1.62 16.31 -2.19
N LYS A 208 2.65 16.95 -1.65
CA LYS A 208 2.57 17.82 -0.48
C LYS A 208 1.66 19.03 -0.73
N LYS A 209 1.78 19.70 -1.88
CA LYS A 209 0.88 20.81 -2.24
C LYS A 209 -0.58 20.38 -2.31
N ILE A 210 -0.86 19.18 -2.85
CA ILE A 210 -2.23 18.64 -2.88
C ILE A 210 -2.68 18.28 -1.46
N HIS A 211 -1.83 17.61 -0.67
CA HIS A 211 -2.14 17.19 0.69
C HIS A 211 -2.45 18.40 1.59
N ASP A 212 -1.58 19.41 1.57
CA ASP A 212 -1.70 20.64 2.35
C ASP A 212 -2.81 21.58 1.85
N SER A 213 -3.43 21.30 0.69
CA SER A 213 -4.47 22.17 0.10
C SER A 213 -5.76 22.23 0.92
N ASN A 214 -6.04 21.22 1.75
CA ASN A 214 -7.20 21.17 2.62
C ASN A 214 -6.85 20.48 3.95
N PHE A 215 -7.24 21.09 5.06
CA PHE A 215 -6.95 20.60 6.42
C PHE A 215 -7.53 19.20 6.71
N GLU A 216 -8.61 18.83 6.01
CA GLU A 216 -9.27 17.54 6.17
C GLU A 216 -8.69 16.46 5.25
N ASN A 217 -7.68 16.76 4.43
CA ASN A 217 -7.06 15.77 3.57
C ASN A 217 -6.34 14.68 4.37
N ILE A 218 -6.26 13.49 3.78
CA ILE A 218 -5.56 12.35 4.34
C ILE A 218 -4.68 11.75 3.26
N LEU A 219 -3.38 11.60 3.55
CA LEU A 219 -2.43 10.85 2.74
C LEU A 219 -2.14 9.51 3.40
N LEU A 220 -2.47 8.44 2.69
CA LEU A 220 -2.21 7.05 3.07
C LEU A 220 -1.14 6.47 2.16
N GLU A 221 0.05 6.25 2.71
CA GLU A 221 1.15 5.62 2.00
C GLU A 221 1.27 4.14 2.34
N PHE A 222 1.51 3.33 1.33
CA PHE A 222 1.72 1.90 1.46
C PHE A 222 3.03 1.52 0.81
N THR A 223 3.91 0.88 1.58
CA THR A 223 5.23 0.48 1.07
C THR A 223 5.72 -0.76 1.79
N ALA A 224 6.50 -1.59 1.09
CA ALA A 224 7.17 -2.74 1.69
C ALA A 224 8.51 -2.39 2.37
N THR A 225 9.06 -1.24 2.03
CA THR A 225 10.37 -0.80 2.48
C THR A 225 10.30 0.67 2.84
N ILE A 226 11.04 1.04 3.88
CA ILE A 226 11.34 2.43 4.24
C ILE A 226 12.85 2.49 4.43
N ASP A 227 13.46 3.56 3.92
CA ASP A 227 14.88 3.81 4.17
C ASP A 227 15.01 4.47 5.54
N THR A 228 15.80 3.89 6.42
CA THR A 228 16.07 4.39 7.78
C THR A 228 17.57 4.47 8.04
N ASP A 229 18.38 4.54 6.98
CA ASP A 229 19.84 4.51 7.09
C ASP A 229 20.42 5.78 7.74
N THR A 230 19.71 6.91 7.63
CA THR A 230 20.12 8.19 8.23
C THR A 230 19.11 8.73 9.23
N ALA A 231 19.58 9.56 10.16
CA ALA A 231 18.74 10.18 11.17
C ALA A 231 17.66 11.10 10.54
N GLU A 232 17.96 11.74 9.41
CA GLU A 232 17.02 12.58 8.67
C GLU A 232 15.86 11.74 8.10
N LEU A 233 16.16 10.56 7.55
CA LEU A 233 15.15 9.65 7.02
C LEU A 233 14.29 9.05 8.13
N VAL A 234 14.91 8.66 9.25
CA VAL A 234 14.15 8.22 10.44
C VAL A 234 13.19 9.32 10.89
N LYS A 235 13.67 10.57 10.99
CA LYS A 235 12.84 11.71 11.38
C LYS A 235 11.72 12.00 10.36
N HIS A 236 11.95 11.72 9.08
CA HIS A 236 10.94 11.90 8.03
C HIS A 236 9.77 10.91 8.17
N TYR A 237 10.00 9.69 8.68
CA TYR A 237 8.98 8.64 8.78
C TYR A 237 8.40 8.47 10.19
N GLN A 238 9.12 8.86 11.24
CA GLN A 238 8.78 8.53 12.63
C GLN A 238 7.34 8.88 13.01
N ASP A 239 6.83 10.02 12.57
CA ASP A 239 5.50 10.56 12.90
C ASP A 239 4.40 10.06 11.96
N LYS A 240 4.74 9.25 10.95
CA LYS A 240 3.81 8.80 9.90
C LYS A 240 3.54 7.30 9.98
N VAL A 241 4.53 6.48 10.34
CA VAL A 241 4.39 5.02 10.28
C VAL A 241 3.41 4.53 11.35
N ILE A 242 2.15 4.36 10.96
CA ILE A 242 1.06 3.94 11.85
C ILE A 242 1.07 2.43 12.10
N PHE A 243 1.58 1.67 11.14
CA PHE A 243 1.64 0.22 11.23
C PHE A 243 2.90 -0.32 10.54
N LYS A 244 3.57 -1.25 11.23
CA LYS A 244 4.76 -1.95 10.73
C LYS A 244 4.52 -3.46 10.76
N TYR A 245 4.59 -4.07 9.59
CA TYR A 245 4.44 -5.50 9.36
C TYR A 245 5.34 -5.94 8.21
N ASP A 246 6.65 -5.97 8.47
CA ASP A 246 7.68 -6.23 7.46
C ASP A 246 7.77 -7.72 7.08
N LEU A 247 8.66 -8.03 6.13
CA LEU A 247 8.84 -9.39 5.63
C LEU A 247 9.32 -10.35 6.74
N ALA A 248 10.07 -9.87 7.73
CA ALA A 248 10.54 -10.73 8.82
C ALA A 248 9.36 -11.19 9.67
N GLN A 249 8.48 -10.27 10.08
CA GLN A 249 7.28 -10.63 10.83
C GLN A 249 6.32 -11.49 9.98
N PHE A 250 6.13 -11.16 8.71
CA PHE A 250 5.27 -11.92 7.79
C PHE A 250 5.74 -13.37 7.60
N ARG A 251 7.06 -13.61 7.70
CA ARG A 251 7.67 -14.95 7.71
C ARG A 251 7.48 -15.66 9.04
N ILE A 252 7.72 -14.97 10.16
CA ILE A 252 7.54 -15.52 11.52
C ILE A 252 6.10 -16.04 11.69
N ASP A 253 5.12 -15.29 11.18
CA ASP A 253 3.71 -15.64 11.25
C ASP A 253 3.28 -16.69 10.21
N LYS A 254 4.21 -17.21 9.41
CA LYS A 254 4.01 -18.28 8.41
C LYS A 254 3.00 -17.95 7.30
N TYR A 255 2.77 -16.67 7.01
CA TYR A 255 1.88 -16.25 5.92
C TYR A 255 2.61 -16.07 4.58
N SER A 256 3.94 -15.94 4.57
CA SER A 256 4.74 -15.92 3.35
C SER A 256 5.24 -17.32 2.98
N LYS A 257 5.40 -17.60 1.68
CA LYS A 257 6.19 -18.75 1.23
C LYS A 257 7.64 -18.61 1.72
N GLU A 258 8.24 -19.69 2.20
CA GLU A 258 9.66 -19.68 2.54
C GLU A 258 10.52 -19.49 1.28
N ILE A 259 11.39 -18.49 1.32
CA ILE A 259 12.37 -18.25 0.26
C ILE A 259 13.74 -18.63 0.82
N ASN A 260 14.30 -19.73 0.32
CA ASN A 260 15.67 -20.14 0.62
C ASN A 260 16.61 -19.53 -0.43
N LEU A 261 17.35 -18.50 -0.01
CA LEU A 261 18.40 -17.88 -0.81
C LEU A 261 19.68 -18.70 -0.68
N ILE A 262 19.97 -19.50 -1.70
CA ILE A 262 21.27 -20.15 -1.84
C ILE A 262 22.23 -19.14 -2.46
N ARG A 263 23.22 -18.68 -1.69
CA ARG A 263 24.32 -17.85 -2.21
C ARG A 263 25.48 -18.76 -2.55
N SER A 264 25.93 -18.72 -3.80
CA SER A 264 27.16 -19.34 -4.25
C SER A 264 28.16 -18.28 -4.70
N LEU A 265 29.46 -18.58 -4.58
CA LEU A 265 30.55 -17.74 -5.11
C LEU A 265 30.79 -17.98 -6.61
N TYR A 266 29.92 -18.77 -7.23
CA TYR A 266 29.98 -19.16 -8.63
C TYR A 266 29.69 -17.98 -9.56
N ASP A 267 30.31 -18.02 -10.73
CA ASP A 267 30.03 -17.05 -11.79
C ASP A 267 28.61 -17.25 -12.37
N GLU A 268 28.23 -16.45 -13.37
CA GLU A 268 26.90 -16.56 -13.97
C GLU A 268 26.66 -17.91 -14.65
N GLN A 269 27.63 -18.44 -15.40
CA GLN A 269 27.48 -19.71 -16.12
C GLN A 269 27.37 -20.88 -15.15
N GLU A 270 28.23 -20.90 -14.13
CA GLU A 270 28.22 -21.90 -13.07
C GLU A 270 26.91 -21.86 -12.26
N ARG A 271 26.37 -20.66 -11.98
CA ARG A 271 25.05 -20.52 -11.33
C ARG A 271 23.91 -21.03 -12.23
N ILE A 272 24.00 -20.82 -13.55
CA ILE A 272 23.04 -21.38 -14.51
C ILE A 272 23.06 -22.92 -14.44
N ILE A 273 24.25 -23.51 -14.52
CA ILE A 273 24.41 -24.97 -14.42
C ILE A 273 23.89 -25.48 -13.07
N GLN A 274 24.24 -24.82 -11.97
CA GLN A 274 23.76 -25.17 -10.63
C GLN A 274 22.22 -25.16 -10.55
N ALA A 275 21.58 -24.13 -11.10
CA ALA A 275 20.11 -24.04 -11.11
C ALA A 275 19.47 -25.12 -11.98
N LEU A 276 20.05 -25.42 -13.15
CA LEU A 276 19.57 -26.49 -14.02
C LEU A 276 19.66 -27.86 -13.35
N ILE A 277 20.81 -28.18 -12.75
CA ILE A 277 21.02 -29.44 -12.03
C ILE A 277 20.04 -29.56 -10.86
N LEU A 278 19.88 -28.51 -10.06
CA LEU A 278 18.96 -28.53 -8.93
C LEU A 278 17.50 -28.66 -9.36
N ASN A 279 17.09 -27.99 -10.45
CA ASN A 279 15.74 -28.12 -11.00
C ASN A 279 15.50 -29.53 -11.55
N LEU A 280 16.47 -30.12 -12.26
CA LEU A 280 16.38 -31.49 -12.78
C LEU A 280 16.30 -32.52 -11.63
N TYR A 281 17.20 -32.43 -10.66
CA TYR A 281 17.19 -33.31 -9.48
C TYR A 281 15.86 -33.26 -8.74
N ARG A 282 15.32 -32.06 -8.56
CA ARG A 282 14.00 -31.85 -7.94
C ARG A 282 12.87 -32.47 -8.75
N GLN A 283 12.92 -32.36 -10.07
CA GLN A 283 11.93 -32.94 -10.96
C GLN A 283 11.93 -34.47 -10.90
N GLU A 284 13.11 -35.10 -10.91
CA GLU A 284 13.25 -36.55 -10.75
C GLU A 284 12.76 -37.01 -9.37
N LEU A 285 13.07 -36.24 -8.31
CA LEU A 285 12.61 -36.54 -6.95
C LEU A 285 11.09 -36.40 -6.80
N ALA A 286 10.47 -35.39 -7.42
CA ALA A 286 9.02 -35.24 -7.44
C ALA A 286 8.35 -36.41 -8.18
N THR A 287 8.89 -36.78 -9.35
CA THR A 287 8.36 -37.86 -10.18
C THR A 287 8.43 -39.21 -9.45
N SER A 288 9.58 -39.54 -8.85
CA SER A 288 9.77 -40.77 -8.06
C SER A 288 8.88 -40.87 -6.83
N ASN A 289 8.41 -39.75 -6.29
CA ASN A 289 7.50 -39.70 -5.14
C ASN A 289 6.02 -39.45 -5.54
N ASN A 290 5.68 -39.51 -6.83
CA ASN A 290 4.34 -39.22 -7.36
C ASN A 290 3.78 -37.84 -6.95
N ILE A 291 4.65 -36.85 -6.79
CA ILE A 291 4.27 -35.46 -6.48
C ILE A 291 4.09 -34.71 -7.80
N ASN A 292 2.98 -33.99 -7.95
CA ASN A 292 2.73 -33.18 -9.14
C ASN A 292 3.73 -32.02 -9.22
N LEU A 293 4.39 -31.87 -10.37
CA LEU A 293 5.39 -30.82 -10.64
C LEU A 293 4.83 -29.41 -10.51
N TYR A 294 3.53 -29.20 -10.70
CA TYR A 294 2.87 -27.91 -10.47
C TYR A 294 2.93 -27.45 -9.01
N ASP A 295 3.02 -28.39 -8.06
CA ASP A 295 3.10 -28.12 -6.63
C ASP A 295 4.56 -27.99 -6.14
N TYR A 296 5.54 -28.18 -7.02
CA TYR A 296 6.95 -28.24 -6.66
C TYR A 296 7.68 -26.88 -6.84
N PRO A 297 8.39 -26.35 -5.83
CA PRO A 297 9.08 -25.06 -5.95
C PRO A 297 10.23 -25.08 -6.97
N GLN A 298 10.11 -24.28 -8.04
CA GLN A 298 11.18 -24.08 -9.02
C GLN A 298 12.25 -23.11 -8.50
N LEU A 299 13.51 -23.39 -8.83
CA LEU A 299 14.65 -22.52 -8.52
C LEU A 299 14.77 -21.47 -9.63
N PHE A 300 14.60 -20.21 -9.27
CA PHE A 300 14.77 -19.07 -10.17
C PHE A 300 16.09 -18.37 -9.88
N LEU A 301 16.89 -18.12 -10.93
CA LEU A 301 18.08 -17.28 -10.84
C LEU A 301 17.67 -15.82 -10.81
N LYS A 302 18.16 -15.10 -9.80
CA LYS A 302 18.04 -13.64 -9.73
C LYS A 302 19.43 -13.05 -9.94
N ASN A 303 19.65 -12.38 -11.07
CA ASN A 303 20.87 -11.59 -11.25
C ASN A 303 20.88 -10.43 -10.26
N LEU A 304 21.87 -10.39 -9.38
CA LEU A 304 22.15 -9.23 -8.54
C LEU A 304 22.81 -8.17 -9.43
N ALA A 305 22.00 -7.39 -10.16
CA ALA A 305 22.51 -6.20 -10.82
C ALA A 305 23.02 -5.22 -9.74
N GLY A 306 24.31 -4.89 -9.79
CA GLY A 306 24.89 -3.75 -9.07
C GLY A 306 25.53 -4.06 -7.72
N LYS A 307 26.73 -4.66 -7.75
CA LYS A 307 27.81 -4.20 -6.88
C LYS A 307 28.97 -3.79 -7.77
N SER A 308 29.05 -2.49 -8.04
CA SER A 308 30.34 -1.87 -8.37
C SER A 308 31.23 -2.11 -7.16
N TYR A 309 32.17 -3.04 -7.31
CA TYR A 309 33.35 -3.03 -6.48
C TYR A 309 34.21 -1.86 -6.99
N LYS A 310 34.61 -0.98 -6.07
CA LYS A 310 35.68 -0.01 -6.30
C LYS A 310 36.97 -0.72 -6.66
#